data_AF-A0A9W6LSM9-F1
#
_entry.id   AF-A0A9W6LSM9-F1
#
_cell.length_a   1.000
_cell.length_b   1.000
_cell.length_c   1.000
_cell.angle_alpha   90.00
_cell.angle_beta   90.00
_cell.angle_gamma   90.00
#
_symmetry.space_group_name_H-M   'P 1'
#
loop_
_entity.id
_entity.type
_entity.pdbx_description
1 polymer ?
#
loop_
_entity_poly.entity_id
_entity_poly.type
_entity_poly.pdbx_seq_one_letter_code
_entity_poly.pdbx_strand_id
1 'polypeptide(L)'
;MWPSRFELAAPILGADGQVTGVAGRDRFAPDAFALLAWLHRDTIIQRICAEIDAVADDRSALDPAQRAKKLAQADAAILLAEREEEAAICEALSRGFLIDRREDADPRAIVGIEGPAPRN
;
A
#
# COMPACT_ATOMS: atom_id res chain seq x y z
N MET A 1 2.60 11.82 -16.82
CA MET A 1 1.83 11.10 -17.87
C MET A 1 1.83 9.63 -17.47
N TRP A 2 0.72 9.10 -16.95
CA TRP A 2 0.63 7.69 -16.55
C TRP A 2 0.76 6.81 -17.81
N PRO A 3 1.48 5.67 -17.78
CA PRO A 3 1.53 4.78 -18.94
C PRO A 3 0.17 4.08 -19.06
N SER A 4 -0.46 4.19 -20.22
CA SER A 4 -1.65 3.42 -20.60
C SER A 4 -1.30 1.93 -20.61
N ARG A 5 -1.59 1.25 -19.49
CA ARG A 5 -1.29 -0.17 -19.29
C ARG A 5 -2.14 -1.04 -20.22
N PHE A 6 -1.42 -1.68 -21.15
CA PHE A 6 -1.62 -3.01 -21.72
C PHE A 6 -3.00 -3.37 -22.29
N GLU A 7 -3.06 -3.30 -23.63
CA GLU A 7 -3.98 -4.05 -24.47
C GLU A 7 -3.77 -5.56 -24.26
N LEU A 8 -4.74 -6.22 -23.65
CA LEU A 8 -5.01 -7.63 -23.90
C LEU A 8 -6.51 -7.74 -24.15
N ALA A 9 -6.88 -7.38 -25.37
CA ALA A 9 -8.22 -7.59 -25.88
C ALA A 9 -8.32 -9.08 -26.27
N ALA A 10 -8.54 -9.96 -25.30
CA ALA A 10 -8.60 -11.39 -25.56
C ALA A 10 -9.89 -11.71 -26.34
N PRO A 11 -9.84 -12.28 -27.54
CA PRO A 11 -11.06 -12.71 -28.22
C PRO A 11 -11.74 -13.80 -27.40
N ILE A 12 -13.01 -13.59 -27.10
CA ILE A 12 -13.89 -14.60 -26.51
C ILE A 12 -14.39 -15.44 -27.69
N LEU A 13 -14.01 -16.71 -27.73
CA LEU A 13 -14.44 -17.66 -28.75
C LEU A 13 -15.74 -18.35 -28.32
N GLY A 14 -16.69 -18.44 -29.25
CA GLY A 14 -17.89 -19.24 -29.12
C GLY A 14 -17.59 -20.73 -29.25
N ALA A 15 -18.60 -21.56 -28.92
CA ALA A 15 -18.49 -23.02 -29.02
C ALA A 15 -18.25 -23.53 -30.45
N ASP A 16 -18.48 -22.68 -31.45
CA ASP A 16 -18.24 -22.88 -32.87
C ASP A 16 -16.82 -22.45 -33.33
N GLY A 17 -15.99 -21.96 -32.40
CA GLY A 17 -14.65 -21.45 -32.70
C GLY A 17 -14.64 -20.08 -33.39
N GLN A 18 -15.80 -19.43 -33.53
CA GLN A 18 -15.91 -18.06 -34.03
C GLN A 18 -15.68 -17.06 -32.88
N VAL A 19 -15.18 -15.87 -33.18
CA VAL A 19 -15.03 -14.80 -32.18
C VAL A 19 -16.42 -14.23 -31.86
N THR A 20 -16.91 -14.50 -30.65
CA THR A 20 -18.22 -14.01 -30.15
C THR A 20 -18.11 -12.70 -29.37
N GLY A 21 -16.88 -12.27 -29.05
CA GLY A 21 -16.64 -10.99 -28.40
C GLY A 21 -15.14 -10.73 -28.24
N VAL A 22 -14.79 -9.53 -27.80
CA VAL A 22 -13.42 -9.21 -27.40
C VAL A 22 -13.47 -8.70 -25.97
N ALA A 23 -12.77 -9.36 -25.05
CA ALA A 23 -12.66 -8.92 -23.67
C ALA A 23 -11.71 -7.70 -23.62
N GLY A 24 -12.28 -6.50 -23.71
CA GLY A 24 -11.55 -5.24 -23.63
C GLY A 24 -12.53 -4.08 -23.51
N ARG A 25 -12.09 -2.97 -22.91
CA ARG A 25 -12.87 -1.72 -22.86
C ARG A 25 -13.11 -1.29 -24.30
N ASP A 26 -14.35 -1.37 -24.79
CA ASP A 26 -14.70 -0.95 -26.15
C ASP A 26 -14.32 0.54 -26.30
N ARG A 27 -13.36 0.84 -27.19
CA ARG A 27 -12.90 2.21 -27.44
C ARG A 27 -14.00 3.12 -27.99
N PHE A 28 -15.10 2.55 -28.48
CA PHE A 28 -16.17 3.28 -29.14
C PHE A 28 -17.44 3.39 -28.29
N ALA A 29 -17.54 2.65 -27.17
CA ALA A 29 -18.65 2.77 -26.26
C ALA A 29 -18.44 3.97 -25.32
N PRO A 30 -19.40 4.92 -25.23
CA PRO A 30 -19.33 5.97 -24.22
C PRO A 30 -19.32 5.32 -22.83
N ASP A 31 -18.42 5.80 -21.97
CA ASP A 31 -18.32 5.33 -20.59
C ASP A 31 -19.58 5.78 -19.83
N ALA A 32 -20.56 4.87 -19.77
CA ALA A 32 -21.85 5.14 -19.16
C ALA A 32 -21.72 5.47 -17.67
N PHE A 33 -20.74 4.87 -16.97
CA PHE A 33 -20.48 5.19 -15.56
C PHE A 33 -19.87 6.56 -15.39
N ALA A 34 -18.93 6.95 -16.24
CA ALA A 34 -18.38 8.30 -16.24
C ALA A 34 -19.46 9.35 -16.56
N LEU A 35 -20.37 9.06 -17.51
CA LEU A 35 -21.50 9.93 -17.83
C LEU A 35 -22.46 10.08 -16.64
N LEU A 36 -22.81 8.99 -15.97
CA LEU A 36 -23.64 9.00 -14.77
C LEU A 36 -22.96 9.71 -13.61
N ALA A 37 -21.64 9.52 -13.43
CA ALA A 37 -20.85 10.21 -12.42
C ALA A 37 -20.77 11.72 -12.66
N TRP A 38 -20.69 12.14 -13.93
CA TRP A 38 -20.75 13.54 -14.31
C TRP A 38 -22.14 14.14 -14.04
N LEU A 39 -23.20 13.44 -14.45
CA LEU A 39 -24.58 13.90 -14.32
C LEU A 39 -25.06 13.96 -12.86
N HIS A 40 -24.67 12.98 -12.04
CA HIS A 40 -25.09 12.83 -10.64
C HIS A 40 -23.96 13.09 -9.64
N ARG A 41 -22.96 13.90 -10.03
CA ARG A 41 -21.75 14.18 -9.24
C ARG A 41 -22.03 14.40 -7.76
N ASP A 42 -22.90 15.36 -7.45
CA ASP A 42 -23.12 15.79 -6.07
C ASP A 42 -23.87 14.72 -5.26
N THR A 43 -24.84 14.02 -5.87
CA THR A 43 -25.55 12.89 -5.24
C THR A 43 -24.60 11.76 -4.89
N ILE A 44 -23.67 11.43 -5.79
CA ILE A 44 -22.68 10.38 -5.57
C ILE A 44 -21.71 10.77 -4.46
N ILE A 45 -21.19 12.00 -4.48
CA ILE A 45 -20.32 12.51 -3.40
C ILE A 45 -21.05 12.46 -2.07
N GLN A 46 -22.28 12.97 -2.01
CA GLN A 46 -23.08 12.98 -0.79
C GLN A 46 -23.30 11.57 -0.25
N ARG A 47 -23.61 10.60 -1.13
CA ARG A 47 -23.84 9.22 -0.72
C ARG A 47 -22.58 8.56 -0.17
N ILE A 48 -21.44 8.77 -0.84
CA ILE A 48 -20.15 8.24 -0.40
C ILE A 48 -19.76 8.86 0.95
N CYS A 49 -19.89 10.17 1.11
CA CYS A 49 -19.63 10.83 2.40
C CYS A 49 -20.52 10.27 3.51
N ALA A 50 -21.82 10.10 3.25
CA ALA A 50 -22.74 9.53 4.24
C ALA A 50 -22.36 8.09 4.62
N GLU A 51 -21.87 7.29 3.66
CA GLU A 51 -21.40 5.94 3.94
C GLU A 51 -20.09 5.94 4.74
N ILE A 52 -19.18 6.88 4.46
CA ILE A 52 -17.96 7.08 5.25
C ILE A 52 -18.34 7.47 6.68
N ASP A 53 -19.19 8.48 6.87
CA ASP A 53 -19.60 8.96 8.19
C ASP A 53 -20.34 7.88 9.00
N ALA A 54 -21.05 6.96 8.33
CA ALA A 54 -21.75 5.87 8.99
C ALA A 54 -20.81 4.78 9.57
N VAL A 55 -19.60 4.65 9.02
CA VAL A 55 -18.64 3.60 9.42
C VAL A 55 -17.36 4.15 10.06
N ALA A 56 -17.07 5.43 9.88
CA ALA A 56 -15.91 6.09 10.46
C ALA A 56 -16.12 6.35 11.97
N ASP A 57 -15.11 6.03 12.78
CA ASP A 57 -15.07 6.42 14.19
C ASP A 57 -14.17 7.65 14.35
N ASP A 58 -14.75 8.84 14.14
CA ASP A 58 -14.02 10.12 14.20
C ASP A 58 -13.41 10.39 15.58
N ARG A 59 -13.91 9.77 16.65
CA ARG A 59 -13.30 9.88 17.99
C ARG A 59 -11.93 9.23 18.05
N SER A 60 -11.66 8.27 17.17
CA SER A 60 -10.38 7.61 17.02
C SER A 60 -9.50 8.27 15.94
N ALA A 61 -9.99 9.31 15.27
CA ALA A 61 -9.21 10.07 14.31
C ALA A 61 -8.05 10.80 15.02
N LEU A 62 -6.88 10.75 14.40
CA LEU A 62 -5.68 11.38 14.95
C LEU A 62 -5.57 12.80 14.42
N ASP A 63 -5.37 13.75 15.34
CA ASP A 63 -4.90 15.07 14.95
C ASP A 63 -3.44 15.01 14.42
N PRO A 64 -2.95 16.06 13.73
CA PRO A 64 -1.61 16.05 13.17
C PRO A 64 -0.48 15.81 14.20
N ALA A 65 -0.63 16.31 15.42
CA ALA A 65 0.36 16.17 16.48
C ALA A 65 0.35 14.74 17.06
N GLN A 66 -0.84 14.16 17.26
CA GLN A 66 -1.02 12.77 17.64
C GLN A 66 -0.45 11.82 16.59
N ARG A 67 -0.68 12.11 15.31
CA ARG A 67 -0.11 11.33 14.20
C ARG A 67 1.42 11.38 14.22
N ALA A 68 2.00 12.58 14.35
CA ALA A 68 3.46 12.74 14.42
C ALA A 68 4.06 11.97 15.62
N LYS A 69 3.39 12.03 16.78
CA LYS A 69 3.79 11.28 17.97
C LYS A 69 3.72 9.77 17.74
N LYS A 70 2.63 9.25 17.17
CA LYS A 70 2.47 7.82 16.91
C LYS A 70 3.47 7.30 15.87
N LEU A 71 3.80 8.10 14.86
CA LEU A 71 4.86 7.76 13.90
C LEU A 71 6.22 7.66 14.60
N ALA A 72 6.59 8.66 15.40
CA ALA A 72 7.84 8.59 16.16
C ALA A 72 7.90 7.38 17.13
N GLN A 73 6.76 7.02 17.73
CA GLN A 73 6.64 5.81 18.56
C GLN A 73 6.81 4.53 17.72
N ALA A 74 6.21 4.45 16.54
CA ALA A 74 6.37 3.32 15.64
C ALA A 74 7.82 3.19 15.16
N ASP A 75 8.46 4.29 14.77
CA ASP A 75 9.86 4.31 14.34
C ASP A 75 10.81 3.84 15.46
N ALA A 76 10.55 4.28 16.70
CA ALA A 76 11.31 3.81 17.86
C ALA A 76 11.08 2.31 18.15
N ALA A 77 9.85 1.83 17.99
CA ALA A 77 9.52 0.41 18.18
C ALA A 77 10.16 -0.48 17.10
N ILE A 78 10.21 0.00 15.85
CA ILE A 78 10.90 -0.68 14.75
C ILE A 78 12.39 -0.80 15.07
N LEU A 79 13.05 0.31 15.45
CA LEU A 79 14.48 0.27 15.79
C LEU A 79 14.77 -0.66 16.99
N LEU A 80 13.88 -0.71 17.98
CA LEU A 80 14.03 -1.63 19.09
C LEU A 80 13.94 -3.10 18.63
N ALA A 81 12.93 -3.42 17.81
CA ALA A 81 12.77 -4.76 17.26
C ALA A 81 13.98 -5.17 16.41
N GLU A 82 14.54 -4.26 15.61
CA GLU A 82 15.75 -4.54 14.82
C GLU A 82 17.00 -4.75 15.69
N ARG A 83 17.10 -4.08 16.84
CA ARG A 83 18.19 -4.34 17.81
C ARG A 83 18.05 -5.71 18.46
N GLU A 84 16.83 -6.14 18.75
CA GLU A 84 16.55 -7.49 19.25
C GLU A 84 16.89 -8.55 18.19
N GLU A 85 16.55 -8.28 16.92
CA GLU A 85 16.93 -9.12 15.77
C GLU A 85 18.46 -9.23 15.65
N GLU A 86 19.18 -8.11 15.69
CA GLU A 86 20.65 -8.09 15.63
C GLU A 86 21.29 -8.87 16.79
N ALA A 87 20.74 -8.75 18.00
CA ALA A 87 21.22 -9.51 19.15
C ALA A 87 21.07 -11.03 18.92
N ALA A 88 19.94 -11.48 18.36
CA ALA A 88 19.71 -12.87 18.02
C ALA A 88 20.63 -13.36 16.88
N ILE A 89 20.89 -12.53 15.86
CA ILE A 89 21.84 -12.83 14.78
C ILE A 89 23.26 -12.98 15.33
N CYS A 90 23.70 -12.04 16.18
CA CYS A 90 24.99 -12.10 16.85
C CYS A 90 25.14 -13.36 17.71
N GLU A 91 24.09 -13.73 18.46
CA GLU A 91 24.08 -14.95 19.25
C GLU A 91 24.18 -16.20 18.36
N ALA A 92 23.42 -16.27 17.27
CA ALA A 92 23.48 -17.37 16.31
C ALA A 92 24.89 -17.51 15.70
N LEU A 93 25.51 -16.39 15.34
CA LEU A 93 26.87 -16.35 14.81
C LEU A 93 27.89 -16.87 15.83
N SER A 94 27.75 -16.51 17.10
CA SER A 94 28.62 -17.03 18.18
C SER A 94 28.53 -18.54 18.35
N ARG A 95 27.41 -19.15 17.94
CA ARG A 95 27.15 -20.59 17.94
C ARG A 95 27.51 -21.27 16.61
N GLY A 96 28.08 -20.52 15.66
CA GLY A 96 28.52 -21.03 14.36
C GLY A 96 27.46 -21.02 13.26
N PHE A 97 26.29 -20.38 13.49
CA PHE A 97 25.26 -20.23 12.48
C PHE A 97 25.34 -18.84 11.84
N LEU A 98 25.59 -18.80 10.53
CA LEU A 98 25.53 -17.55 9.77
C LEU A 98 24.09 -17.29 9.34
N ILE A 99 23.53 -16.18 9.80
CA ILE A 99 22.22 -15.66 9.37
C ILE A 99 22.48 -14.34 8.66
N ASP A 100 22.03 -14.24 7.41
CA ASP A 100 22.12 -12.99 6.67
C ASP A 100 21.14 -11.97 7.25
N ARG A 101 21.60 -10.72 7.37
CA ARG A 101 20.76 -9.60 7.76
C ARG A 101 19.82 -9.23 6.61
N ARG A 102 18.70 -8.61 6.96
CA ARG A 102 17.82 -7.99 5.96
C ARG A 102 18.55 -6.88 5.21
N GLU A 103 18.22 -6.71 3.93
CA GLU A 103 18.82 -5.68 3.08
C GLU A 103 18.52 -4.25 3.55
N ASP A 104 17.40 -4.07 4.26
CA ASP A 104 16.90 -2.80 4.78
C ASP A 104 17.14 -2.61 6.29
N ALA A 105 17.94 -3.47 6.93
CA ALA A 105 18.23 -3.38 8.36
C ALA A 105 18.87 -2.02 8.70
N ASP A 106 18.35 -1.34 9.73
CA ASP A 106 18.84 -0.03 10.13
C ASP A 106 20.30 -0.14 10.62
N PRO A 107 21.24 0.62 10.02
CA PRO A 107 22.64 0.61 10.43
C PRO A 107 22.83 0.90 11.93
N ARG A 108 21.91 1.65 12.56
CA ARG A 108 21.94 1.94 14.00
C ARG A 108 21.70 0.69 14.84
N ALA A 109 20.87 -0.24 14.37
CA ALA A 109 20.65 -1.53 15.03
C ALA A 109 21.91 -2.41 14.92
N ILE A 110 22.48 -2.52 13.71
CA ILE A 110 23.66 -3.35 13.43
C ILE A 110 24.89 -2.87 14.22
N VAL A 111 25.16 -1.57 14.21
CA VAL A 111 26.35 -1.00 14.86
C VAL A 111 26.12 -0.75 16.36
N GLY A 112 24.87 -0.76 16.82
CA GLY A 112 24.52 -0.51 18.22
C GLY A 112 24.68 0.96 18.64
N ILE A 113 24.49 1.91 17.72
CA ILE A 113 24.66 3.34 17.99
C ILE A 113 23.31 4.05 18.22
N GLU A 114 23.38 5.18 18.92
CA GLU A 114 22.30 6.14 19.02
C GLU A 114 22.54 7.29 18.04
N GLY A 115 21.46 7.76 17.38
CA GLY A 115 21.57 8.83 16.41
C GLY A 115 20.29 9.07 15.63
N PRO A 116 20.26 10.15 14.83
CA PRO A 116 19.14 10.41 13.93
C PRO A 116 18.98 9.25 12.95
N ALA A 117 17.77 9.10 12.40
CA ALA A 117 17.53 8.15 11.32
C ALA A 117 18.51 8.39 10.16
N PRO A 118 18.98 7.32 9.48
CA PRO A 118 19.82 7.46 8.30
C PRO A 118 19.10 8.32 7.26
N ARG A 119 19.86 9.20 6.58
CA ARG A 119 19.34 10.00 5.47
C ARG A 119 19.39 9.14 4.21
N ASN A 120 18.23 8.93 3.59
CA ASN A 120 18.12 8.34 2.25
C ASN A 120 18.74 9.24 1.18
#